data_AF-W2BW78-F1
#
_entry.id   AF-W2BW78-F1
#
_cell.length_a   1.000
_cell.length_b   1.000
_cell.length_c   1.000
_cell.angle_alpha   90.00
_cell.angle_beta   90.00
_cell.angle_gamma   90.00
#
_symmetry.space_group_name_H-M   'P 1'
#
loop_
_entity.id
_entity.type
_entity.pdbx_description
1 polymer ?
#
loop_
_entity_poly.entity_id
_entity_poly.type
_entity_poly.pdbx_seq_one_letter_code
_entity_poly.pdbx_strand_id
1 'polypeptide(L)'
;MKRILLMIIMTIVLIIPTVAAFATSNSDDNAEAISSVKKMQSDEVKKITVQFHDKEKKISNKYRVESLKKLFNSKYYIRTPKKDAGKGWIYTIRGKSKNGKVISKIIIVDAKHISISGKTYKVAKLNLKKFRYYFKNGNKTPIFSSKKIRSVNIQFQGKYKNIKNKNKIKKLKKIFSHAKIVQTKNIAGKGWIYRIRAKNKKGKVLEDVIILDKNHISYMDDTYKCKINLKKLDKLFKMNRY
;
A
#
# COMPACT_ATOMS: atom_id res chain seq x y z
N MET A 1 11.69 -23.48 -73.18
CA MET A 1 10.90 -22.94 -72.05
C MET A 1 10.13 -24.08 -71.39
N LYS A 2 10.06 -24.09 -70.05
CA LYS A 2 9.53 -25.13 -69.13
C LYS A 2 10.55 -26.20 -68.72
N ARG A 3 11.11 -25.99 -67.51
CA ARG A 3 11.56 -26.98 -66.49
C ARG A 3 12.71 -26.40 -65.63
N ILE A 4 12.47 -25.25 -65.02
CA ILE A 4 13.22 -24.78 -63.84
C ILE A 4 12.18 -24.23 -62.87
N LEU A 5 11.41 -25.12 -62.24
CA LEU A 5 10.50 -24.74 -61.17
C LEU A 5 10.10 -25.95 -60.32
N LEU A 6 11.07 -26.70 -59.78
CA LEU A 6 10.77 -27.74 -58.77
C LEU A 6 12.00 -28.17 -57.98
N MET A 7 12.80 -27.22 -57.53
CA MET A 7 13.91 -27.49 -56.60
C MET A 7 14.09 -26.38 -55.55
N ILE A 8 12.96 -25.85 -55.04
CA ILE A 8 12.94 -24.84 -53.95
C ILE A 8 12.11 -25.33 -52.74
N ILE A 9 11.54 -26.55 -52.77
CA ILE A 9 10.66 -27.04 -51.69
C ILE A 9 11.38 -27.93 -50.66
N MET A 10 12.62 -28.37 -50.92
CA MET A 10 13.39 -29.25 -50.01
C MET A 10 14.40 -28.53 -49.09
N THR A 11 14.19 -27.24 -48.81
CA THR A 11 15.10 -26.48 -47.92
C THR A 11 14.37 -25.68 -46.83
N ILE A 12 13.15 -26.06 -46.47
CA ILE A 12 12.37 -25.42 -45.38
C ILE A 12 12.03 -26.41 -44.23
N VAL A 13 12.40 -27.69 -44.32
CA VAL A 13 12.00 -28.71 -43.32
C VAL A 13 13.07 -29.01 -42.24
N LEU A 14 14.28 -28.45 -42.33
CA LEU A 14 15.39 -28.82 -41.43
C LEU A 14 16.00 -27.66 -40.61
N ILE A 15 15.27 -26.55 -40.46
CA ILE A 15 15.62 -25.48 -39.51
C ILE A 15 14.40 -25.15 -38.65
N ILE A 16 13.91 -26.14 -37.91
CA ILE A 16 13.31 -25.87 -36.60
C ILE A 16 14.36 -26.32 -35.58
N PRO A 17 15.25 -25.42 -35.14
CA PRO A 17 16.06 -25.73 -33.97
C PRO A 17 15.07 -25.90 -32.83
N THR A 18 14.96 -27.07 -32.23
CA THR A 18 15.04 -27.27 -30.77
C THR A 18 14.54 -26.16 -29.81
N VAL A 19 13.46 -25.41 -30.13
CA VAL A 19 12.83 -24.45 -29.20
C VAL A 19 11.71 -25.10 -28.36
N ALA A 20 11.54 -26.42 -28.47
CA ALA A 20 10.64 -27.18 -27.60
C ALA A 20 11.26 -27.55 -26.23
N ALA A 21 12.36 -26.91 -25.83
CA ALA A 21 13.04 -27.15 -24.55
C ALA A 21 12.93 -25.99 -23.53
N PHE A 22 12.01 -25.04 -23.71
CA PHE A 22 11.80 -23.95 -22.74
C PHE A 22 10.32 -23.67 -22.46
N ALA A 23 9.61 -24.69 -22.01
CA ALA A 23 8.39 -24.51 -21.24
C ALA A 23 8.20 -25.65 -20.23
N THR A 24 9.25 -26.09 -19.54
CA THR A 24 9.08 -26.69 -18.23
C THR A 24 8.68 -25.58 -17.26
N SER A 25 7.40 -25.21 -17.28
CA SER A 25 6.80 -24.56 -16.14
C SER A 25 6.81 -25.58 -15.00
N ASN A 26 7.92 -25.65 -14.26
CA ASN A 26 7.96 -26.44 -13.04
C ASN A 26 6.86 -25.89 -12.12
N SER A 27 5.80 -26.69 -11.94
CA SER A 27 4.67 -26.41 -11.05
C SER A 27 5.12 -25.95 -9.67
N ASP A 28 6.24 -26.52 -9.22
CA ASP A 28 6.81 -26.32 -7.89
C ASP A 28 7.38 -24.91 -7.70
N ASP A 29 7.96 -24.32 -8.75
CA ASP A 29 8.48 -22.95 -8.67
C ASP A 29 7.34 -21.93 -8.56
N ASN A 30 6.23 -22.18 -9.25
CA ASN A 30 5.02 -21.38 -9.11
C ASN A 30 4.42 -21.55 -7.71
N ALA A 31 4.41 -22.78 -7.17
CA ALA A 31 3.94 -23.05 -5.81
C ALA A 31 4.77 -22.31 -4.74
N GLU A 32 6.10 -22.24 -4.89
CA GLU A 32 6.99 -21.51 -3.98
C GLU A 32 6.67 -20.00 -3.96
N ALA A 33 6.53 -19.39 -5.15
CA ALA A 33 6.20 -17.97 -5.28
C ALA A 33 4.82 -17.67 -4.68
N ILE A 34 3.81 -18.49 -5.00
CA ILE A 34 2.46 -18.37 -4.45
C ILE A 34 2.48 -18.49 -2.93
N SER A 35 3.18 -19.48 -2.37
CA SER A 35 3.30 -19.68 -0.92
C SER A 35 3.92 -18.47 -0.23
N SER A 36 5.02 -17.94 -0.78
CA SER A 36 5.72 -16.77 -0.23
C SER A 36 4.86 -15.50 -0.27
N VAL A 37 4.10 -15.28 -1.34
CA VAL A 37 3.18 -14.14 -1.43
C VAL A 37 1.99 -14.32 -0.50
N LYS A 38 1.41 -15.52 -0.40
CA LYS A 38 0.36 -15.83 0.59
C LYS A 38 0.84 -15.57 2.01
N LYS A 39 2.07 -15.96 2.37
CA LYS A 39 2.70 -15.61 3.66
C LYS A 39 2.86 -14.10 3.85
N MET A 40 3.21 -13.34 2.81
CA MET A 40 3.24 -11.86 2.89
C MET A 40 1.85 -11.28 3.16
N GLN A 41 0.81 -11.87 2.57
CA GLN A 41 -0.58 -11.43 2.68
C GLN A 41 -1.31 -11.94 3.93
N SER A 42 -0.73 -12.89 4.66
CA SER A 42 -1.35 -13.50 5.83
C SER A 42 -1.52 -12.52 6.99
N ASP A 43 -2.40 -12.88 7.93
CA ASP A 43 -2.63 -12.11 9.15
C ASP A 43 -1.44 -12.13 10.11
N GLU A 44 -0.49 -13.06 9.94
CA GLU A 44 0.73 -13.10 10.75
C GLU A 44 1.62 -11.87 10.52
N VAL A 45 1.60 -11.33 9.29
CA VAL A 45 2.34 -10.11 8.94
C VAL A 45 1.63 -8.90 9.55
N LYS A 46 2.18 -8.41 10.66
CA LYS A 46 1.70 -7.20 11.36
C LYS A 46 2.54 -5.96 11.08
N LYS A 47 3.76 -6.13 10.55
CA LYS A 47 4.68 -5.04 10.22
C LYS A 47 5.29 -5.30 8.84
N ILE A 48 5.47 -4.26 8.03
CA ILE A 48 6.18 -4.34 6.75
C ILE A 48 7.37 -3.41 6.80
N THR A 49 8.51 -3.94 6.39
CA THR A 49 9.74 -3.17 6.20
C THR A 49 9.98 -3.02 4.71
N VAL A 50 10.08 -1.77 4.25
CA VAL A 50 10.38 -1.43 2.85
C VAL A 50 11.79 -0.86 2.82
N GLN A 51 12.71 -1.53 2.15
CA GLN A 51 14.06 -1.07 1.91
C GLN A 51 14.18 -0.59 0.45
N PHE A 52 14.79 0.58 0.26
CA PHE A 52 15.07 1.19 -1.04
C PHE A 52 16.50 1.73 -0.98
N HIS A 53 17.42 1.13 -1.73
CA HIS A 53 18.87 1.27 -1.52
C HIS A 53 19.23 0.99 -0.04
N ASP A 54 20.07 1.83 0.58
CA ASP A 54 20.54 1.67 1.96
C ASP A 54 19.55 2.21 3.01
N LYS A 55 18.38 2.67 2.56
CA LYS A 55 17.37 3.27 3.44
C LYS A 55 16.26 2.28 3.72
N GLU A 56 15.99 2.07 5.01
CA GLU A 56 14.89 1.25 5.48
C GLU A 56 13.75 2.10 6.04
N LYS A 57 12.51 1.74 5.69
CA LYS A 57 11.30 2.29 6.33
C LYS A 57 10.47 1.18 6.96
N LYS A 58 10.29 1.27 8.27
CA LYS A 58 9.38 0.41 9.05
C LYS A 58 7.95 0.96 9.00
N ILE A 59 7.00 0.10 8.66
CA ILE A 59 5.57 0.39 8.54
C ILE A 59 4.82 -0.59 9.44
N SER A 60 4.08 -0.07 10.40
CA SER A 60 3.32 -0.81 11.40
C SER A 60 1.88 -0.32 11.53
N ASN A 61 1.50 0.74 10.81
CA ASN A 61 0.10 1.14 10.72
C ASN A 61 -0.69 0.04 10.00
N LYS A 62 -1.69 -0.54 10.69
CA LYS A 62 -2.52 -1.65 10.21
C LYS A 62 -3.03 -1.44 8.78
N TYR A 63 -3.63 -0.29 8.48
CA TYR A 63 -4.17 -0.03 7.13
C TYR A 63 -3.08 0.05 6.05
N ARG A 64 -1.93 0.62 6.37
CA ARG A 64 -0.81 0.67 5.42
C ARG A 64 -0.21 -0.70 5.19
N VAL A 65 -0.11 -1.52 6.24
CA VAL A 65 0.30 -2.92 6.12
C VAL A 65 -0.67 -3.65 5.19
N GLU A 66 -1.98 -3.57 5.46
CA GLU A 66 -3.00 -4.20 4.60
C GLU A 66 -2.99 -3.68 3.15
N SER A 67 -2.81 -2.37 2.97
CA SER A 67 -2.73 -1.78 1.63
C SER A 67 -1.50 -2.25 0.86
N LEU A 68 -0.36 -2.42 1.54
CA LEU A 68 0.88 -2.92 0.96
C LEU A 68 0.77 -4.41 0.60
N LYS A 69 0.17 -5.24 1.47
CA LYS A 69 -0.11 -6.66 1.17
C LYS A 69 -0.87 -6.82 -0.13
N LYS A 70 -1.90 -5.99 -0.34
CA LYS A 70 -2.73 -5.98 -1.56
C LYS A 70 -1.99 -5.58 -2.83
N LEU A 71 -0.81 -4.95 -2.74
CA LEU A 71 -0.01 -4.61 -3.92
C LEU A 71 0.62 -5.85 -4.58
N PHE A 72 0.72 -6.97 -3.87
CA PHE A 72 1.27 -8.23 -4.38
C PHE A 72 0.22 -9.18 -4.96
N ASN A 73 -1.00 -8.70 -5.25
CA ASN A 73 -2.05 -9.56 -5.78
C ASN A 73 -1.83 -9.88 -7.27
N SER A 74 -1.05 -10.92 -7.57
CA SER A 74 -0.94 -11.52 -8.90
C SER A 74 -1.60 -12.89 -8.91
N LYS A 75 -2.39 -13.17 -9.95
CA LYS A 75 -3.01 -14.49 -10.16
C LYS A 75 -1.99 -15.55 -10.60
N TYR A 76 -0.90 -15.13 -11.24
CA TYR A 76 0.11 -16.03 -11.82
C TYR A 76 1.52 -15.52 -11.52
N TYR A 77 2.45 -16.46 -11.29
CA TYR A 77 3.88 -16.23 -11.13
C TYR A 77 4.61 -17.13 -12.13
N ILE A 78 5.11 -16.54 -13.21
CA ILE A 78 5.79 -17.29 -14.27
C ILE A 78 7.29 -17.19 -14.01
N ARG A 79 7.94 -18.32 -13.70
CA ARG A 79 9.39 -18.35 -13.49
C ARG A 79 10.09 -17.88 -14.76
N THR A 80 11.01 -16.94 -14.61
CA THR A 80 11.84 -16.48 -15.73
C THR A 80 13.21 -17.14 -15.66
N PRO A 81 13.76 -17.66 -16.77
CA PRO A 81 15.09 -18.30 -16.80
C PRO A 81 16.24 -17.35 -16.45
N LYS A 82 16.00 -16.02 -16.54
CA LYS A 82 17.00 -15.01 -16.25
C LYS A 82 17.41 -15.05 -14.77
N LYS A 83 18.63 -15.54 -14.53
CA LYS A 83 19.40 -15.32 -13.31
C LYS A 83 19.77 -13.83 -13.32
N ASP A 84 18.98 -13.00 -12.65
CA ASP A 84 19.36 -11.58 -12.50
C ASP A 84 20.57 -11.51 -11.57
N ALA A 85 21.75 -11.32 -12.17
CA ALA A 85 23.02 -11.09 -11.51
C ALA A 85 23.07 -9.70 -10.83
N GLY A 86 22.06 -9.36 -10.04
CA GLY A 86 22.10 -8.21 -9.13
C GLY A 86 21.98 -6.81 -9.76
N LYS A 87 21.70 -6.67 -11.06
CA LYS A 87 21.47 -5.33 -11.66
C LYS A 87 20.04 -4.84 -11.43
N GLY A 88 19.82 -4.21 -10.27
CA GLY A 88 18.77 -3.20 -10.09
C GLY A 88 17.50 -3.64 -9.37
N TRP A 89 17.60 -4.24 -8.18
CA TRP A 89 16.43 -4.34 -7.31
C TRP A 89 15.96 -2.95 -6.86
N ILE A 90 14.67 -2.67 -7.00
CA ILE A 90 14.09 -1.38 -6.59
C ILE A 90 13.79 -1.42 -5.10
N TYR A 91 13.03 -2.42 -4.64
CA TYR A 91 12.63 -2.52 -3.24
C TYR A 91 12.87 -3.91 -2.67
N THR A 92 13.33 -3.99 -1.43
CA THR A 92 13.21 -5.21 -0.62
C THR A 92 12.09 -5.05 0.39
N ILE A 93 11.11 -5.95 0.35
CA ILE A 93 9.91 -5.91 1.17
C ILE A 93 9.92 -7.10 2.12
N ARG A 94 10.01 -6.83 3.43
CA ARG A 94 10.02 -7.86 4.48
C ARG A 94 8.74 -7.77 5.30
N GLY A 95 7.92 -8.81 5.25
CA GLY A 95 6.77 -9.02 6.13
C GLY A 95 7.26 -9.56 7.47
N LYS A 96 6.87 -8.92 8.57
CA LYS A 96 7.31 -9.25 9.92
C LYS A 96 6.14 -9.47 10.86
N SER A 97 6.33 -10.38 11.80
CA SER A 97 5.39 -10.62 12.90
C SER A 97 5.31 -9.41 13.84
N LYS A 98 4.39 -9.46 14.81
CA LYS A 98 4.31 -8.44 15.87
C LYS A 98 5.65 -8.28 16.61
N ASN A 99 6.37 -9.38 16.82
CA ASN A 99 7.65 -9.42 17.55
C ASN A 99 8.86 -9.08 16.67
N GLY A 100 8.67 -8.86 15.36
CA GLY A 100 9.73 -8.45 14.45
C GLY A 100 10.42 -9.59 13.69
N LYS A 101 10.06 -10.85 13.95
CA LYS A 101 10.51 -12.02 13.18
C LYS A 101 10.07 -11.86 11.71
N VAL A 102 10.98 -12.11 10.77
CA VAL A 102 10.67 -12.08 9.34
C VAL A 102 9.88 -13.33 8.97
N ILE A 103 8.70 -13.13 8.38
CA ILE A 103 7.79 -14.19 7.92
C ILE A 103 7.96 -14.40 6.41
N SER A 104 8.17 -13.30 5.68
CA SER A 104 8.29 -13.32 4.22
C SER A 104 9.21 -12.20 3.73
N LYS A 105 9.89 -12.46 2.61
CA LYS A 105 10.76 -11.51 1.92
C LYS A 105 10.46 -11.57 0.43
N ILE A 106 10.11 -10.43 -0.15
CA ILE A 106 9.90 -10.27 -1.59
C ILE A 106 10.79 -9.13 -2.06
N ILE A 107 11.58 -9.38 -3.10
CA ILE A 107 12.40 -8.36 -3.75
C ILE A 107 11.66 -7.92 -5.01
N ILE A 108 11.44 -6.62 -5.18
CA ILE A 108 10.86 -6.05 -6.41
C ILE A 108 12.01 -5.68 -7.31
N VAL A 109 12.14 -6.37 -8.43
CA VAL A 109 13.17 -6.12 -9.45
C VAL A 109 12.72 -4.99 -10.35
N ASP A 110 11.50 -5.07 -10.89
CA ASP A 110 10.88 -3.98 -11.64
C ASP A 110 9.35 -3.99 -11.48
N ALA A 111 8.63 -3.28 -12.36
CA ALA A 111 7.17 -3.21 -12.29
C ALA A 111 6.45 -4.52 -12.65
N LYS A 112 7.12 -5.49 -13.28
CA LYS A 112 6.57 -6.78 -13.75
C LYS A 112 7.35 -7.98 -13.22
N HIS A 113 8.44 -7.79 -12.49
CA HIS A 113 9.28 -8.87 -11.97
C HIS A 113 9.52 -8.75 -10.47
N ILE A 114 9.40 -9.88 -9.77
CA ILE A 114 9.79 -10.04 -8.37
C ILE A 114 10.80 -11.17 -8.23
N SER A 115 11.64 -11.09 -7.20
CA SER A 115 12.53 -12.18 -6.79
C SER A 115 12.13 -12.70 -5.40
N ILE A 116 12.02 -14.01 -5.31
CA ILE A 116 11.70 -14.78 -4.11
C ILE A 116 12.75 -15.90 -4.03
N SER A 117 13.40 -16.05 -2.88
CA SER A 117 14.46 -17.07 -2.67
C SER A 117 15.57 -17.06 -3.74
N GLY A 118 15.86 -15.90 -4.35
CA GLY A 118 16.87 -15.79 -5.42
C GLY A 118 16.38 -16.19 -6.82
N LYS A 119 15.14 -16.68 -6.95
CA LYS A 119 14.48 -16.96 -8.24
C LYS A 119 13.63 -15.77 -8.68
N THR A 120 13.63 -15.45 -9.97
CA THR A 120 12.85 -14.34 -10.53
C THR A 120 11.57 -14.85 -11.19
N TYR A 121 10.48 -14.11 -10.96
CA TYR A 121 9.13 -14.42 -11.42
C TYR A 121 8.52 -13.20 -12.10
N LYS A 122 7.91 -13.42 -13.26
CA LYS A 122 7.04 -12.44 -13.92
C LYS A 122 5.67 -12.44 -13.25
N VAL A 123 5.17 -11.24 -12.96
CA VAL A 123 3.92 -10.98 -12.24
C VAL A 123 3.07 -9.94 -12.97
N ALA A 124 1.82 -9.81 -12.54
CA ALA A 124 0.99 -8.68 -12.91
C ALA A 124 1.68 -7.35 -12.53
N LYS A 125 1.45 -6.32 -13.35
CA LYS A 125 2.13 -5.03 -13.21
C LYS A 125 1.90 -4.41 -11.82
N LEU A 126 2.96 -4.35 -11.01
CA LEU A 126 3.00 -3.75 -9.68
C LEU A 126 2.89 -2.23 -9.74
N ASN A 127 2.21 -1.65 -8.75
CA ASN A 127 2.08 -0.19 -8.62
C ASN A 127 3.25 0.41 -7.84
N LEU A 128 4.40 0.60 -8.51
CA LEU A 128 5.61 1.14 -7.89
C LEU A 128 5.44 2.56 -7.30
N LYS A 129 4.54 3.38 -7.87
CA LYS A 129 4.21 4.71 -7.33
C LYS A 129 3.63 4.60 -5.92
N LYS A 130 2.79 3.60 -5.67
CA LYS A 130 2.25 3.33 -4.32
C LYS A 130 3.34 2.86 -3.36
N PHE A 131 4.23 1.95 -3.76
CA PHE A 131 5.38 1.55 -2.93
C PHE A 131 6.25 2.75 -2.55
N ARG A 132 6.61 3.61 -3.51
CA ARG A 132 7.36 4.85 -3.27
C ARG A 132 6.64 5.77 -2.28
N TYR A 133 5.33 5.92 -2.43
CA TYR A 133 4.51 6.71 -1.53
C TYR A 133 4.52 6.16 -0.10
N TYR A 134 4.37 4.85 0.07
CA TYR A 134 4.43 4.21 1.39
C TYR A 134 5.82 4.32 2.01
N PHE A 135 6.87 4.11 1.23
CA PHE A 135 8.26 4.27 1.67
C PHE A 135 8.56 5.69 2.16
N LYS A 136 8.21 6.72 1.38
CA LYS A 136 8.43 8.12 1.78
C LYS A 136 7.67 8.48 3.06
N ASN A 137 6.44 8.01 3.19
CA ASN A 137 5.54 8.43 4.27
C ASN A 137 5.55 7.52 5.51
N GLY A 138 6.11 6.31 5.44
CA GLY A 138 6.15 5.36 6.54
C GLY A 138 4.77 5.12 7.15
N ASN A 139 4.62 5.42 8.44
CA ASN A 139 3.36 5.31 9.19
C ASN A 139 2.42 6.52 9.09
N LYS A 140 2.77 7.57 8.33
CA LYS A 140 1.92 8.76 8.18
C LYS A 140 0.71 8.46 7.30
N THR A 141 -0.41 8.01 7.83
CA THR A 141 -1.65 7.85 7.05
C THR A 141 -2.32 9.22 6.84
N PRO A 142 -2.61 9.63 5.60
CA PRO A 142 -3.19 10.94 5.39
C PRO A 142 -4.68 10.89 5.74
N ILE A 143 -5.05 11.51 6.85
CA ILE A 143 -6.46 11.69 7.22
C ILE A 143 -7.04 12.84 6.37
N PHE A 144 -8.26 12.65 5.91
CA PHE A 144 -9.00 13.48 4.95
C PHE A 144 -8.33 13.59 3.58
N SER A 145 -7.59 12.56 3.16
CA SER A 145 -6.80 12.61 1.93
C SER A 145 -7.63 12.53 0.65
N SER A 146 -8.84 11.97 0.73
CA SER A 146 -9.65 11.72 -0.45
C SER A 146 -10.01 13.00 -1.21
N LYS A 147 -9.76 13.01 -2.53
CA LYS A 147 -10.21 14.08 -3.45
C LYS A 147 -11.74 14.15 -3.56
N LYS A 148 -12.44 13.09 -3.15
CA LYS A 148 -13.91 12.98 -3.22
C LYS A 148 -14.62 13.69 -2.06
N ILE A 149 -13.90 14.20 -1.06
CA ILE A 149 -14.49 14.93 0.07
C ILE A 149 -15.09 16.25 -0.44
N ARG A 150 -16.40 16.39 -0.26
CA ARG A 150 -17.18 17.59 -0.64
C ARG A 150 -17.71 18.35 0.55
N SER A 151 -17.94 17.68 1.67
CA SER A 151 -18.36 18.31 2.92
C SER A 151 -17.76 17.61 4.12
N VAL A 152 -17.75 18.31 5.24
CA VAL A 152 -17.28 17.79 6.53
C VAL A 152 -18.31 18.16 7.60
N ASN A 153 -18.83 17.15 8.31
CA ASN A 153 -19.64 17.33 9.49
C ASN A 153 -18.72 17.30 10.71
N ILE A 154 -18.82 18.31 11.56
CA ILE A 154 -18.13 18.37 12.84
C ILE A 154 -19.17 18.32 13.95
N GLN A 155 -18.92 17.50 14.95
CA GLN A 155 -19.66 17.43 16.19
C GLN A 155 -18.73 17.84 17.34
N PHE A 156 -19.23 18.63 18.28
CA PHE A 156 -18.55 19.07 19.50
C PHE A 156 -19.61 19.36 20.57
N GLN A 157 -19.56 18.68 21.73
CA GLN A 157 -20.52 18.90 22.84
C GLN A 157 -22.00 19.03 22.39
N GLY A 158 -22.48 18.10 21.56
CA GLY A 158 -23.84 18.14 21.02
C GLY A 158 -24.09 19.16 19.89
N LYS A 159 -23.20 20.12 19.66
CA LYS A 159 -23.28 21.08 18.55
C LYS A 159 -22.79 20.44 17.25
N TYR A 160 -23.53 20.67 16.16
CA TYR A 160 -23.21 20.18 14.83
C TYR A 160 -22.88 21.33 13.88
N LYS A 161 -21.87 21.12 13.03
CA LYS A 161 -21.48 22.09 12.00
C LYS A 161 -21.15 21.38 10.70
N ASN A 162 -21.81 21.77 9.62
CA ASN A 162 -21.48 21.31 8.28
C ASN A 162 -20.58 22.34 7.57
N ILE A 163 -19.46 21.88 7.02
CA ILE A 163 -18.55 22.70 6.20
C ILE A 163 -18.54 22.16 4.78
N LYS A 164 -19.10 22.93 3.84
CA LYS A 164 -18.99 22.68 2.38
C LYS A 164 -17.90 23.52 1.70
N ASN A 165 -17.39 24.56 2.39
CA ASN A 165 -16.39 25.47 1.84
C ASN A 165 -15.06 24.75 1.55
N LYS A 166 -14.65 24.74 0.28
CA LYS A 166 -13.45 24.05 -0.22
C LYS A 166 -12.16 24.53 0.45
N ASN A 167 -12.03 25.83 0.72
CA ASN A 167 -10.84 26.41 1.37
C ASN A 167 -10.74 25.98 2.84
N LYS A 168 -11.86 25.92 3.57
CA LYS A 168 -11.89 25.39 4.94
C LYS A 168 -11.54 23.90 4.98
N ILE A 169 -12.07 23.11 4.05
CA ILE A 169 -11.72 21.68 3.91
C ILE A 169 -10.22 21.53 3.60
N LYS A 170 -9.65 22.36 2.72
CA LYS A 170 -8.20 22.35 2.43
C LYS A 170 -7.38 22.66 3.69
N LYS A 171 -7.80 23.63 4.51
CA LYS A 171 -7.15 23.95 5.80
C LYS A 171 -7.25 22.78 6.79
N LEU A 172 -8.41 22.12 6.89
CA LEU A 172 -8.59 20.92 7.70
C LEU A 172 -7.60 19.82 7.31
N LYS A 173 -7.53 19.48 6.01
CA LYS A 173 -6.60 18.47 5.49
C LYS A 173 -5.15 18.77 5.89
N LYS A 174 -4.74 20.04 5.87
CA LYS A 174 -3.40 20.45 6.29
C LYS A 174 -3.13 20.17 7.78
N ILE A 175 -4.12 20.37 8.66
CA ILE A 175 -3.98 20.08 10.11
C ILE A 175 -3.64 18.60 10.33
N PHE A 176 -4.24 17.71 9.53
CA PHE A 176 -4.04 16.27 9.64
C PHE A 176 -2.90 15.71 8.76
N SER A 177 -2.40 16.49 7.79
CA SER A 177 -1.38 16.03 6.83
C SER A 177 -0.02 15.66 7.44
N HIS A 178 0.27 16.15 8.65
CA HIS A 178 1.53 15.91 9.36
C HIS A 178 1.40 14.93 10.54
N ALA A 179 0.20 14.40 10.76
CA ALA A 179 -0.08 13.44 11.81
C ALA A 179 0.81 12.20 11.63
N LYS A 180 1.88 12.08 12.44
CA LYS A 180 2.54 10.80 12.63
C LYS A 180 1.62 9.97 13.50
N ILE A 181 0.85 9.11 12.86
CA ILE A 181 -0.15 8.26 13.47
C ILE A 181 0.57 6.98 13.94
N VAL A 182 0.70 6.83 15.26
CA VAL A 182 1.28 5.63 15.88
C VAL A 182 0.17 4.91 16.63
N GLN A 183 -0.10 3.66 16.28
CA GLN A 183 -1.11 2.88 16.99
C GLN A 183 -0.70 2.77 18.46
N THR A 184 -1.64 3.01 19.36
CA THR A 184 -1.42 2.92 20.81
C THR A 184 -2.50 2.03 21.42
N LYS A 185 -2.34 1.66 22.70
CA LYS A 185 -3.39 0.96 23.45
C LYS A 185 -4.69 1.77 23.37
N ASN A 186 -5.81 1.06 23.31
CA ASN A 186 -7.12 1.70 23.24
C ASN A 186 -7.32 2.57 24.48
N ILE A 187 -7.48 3.88 24.29
CA ILE A 187 -7.79 4.80 25.39
C ILE A 187 -9.31 4.84 25.46
N ALA A 188 -9.90 3.71 25.86
CA ALA A 188 -11.30 3.66 26.18
C ALA A 188 -11.53 4.57 27.40
N GLY A 189 -12.51 5.47 27.33
CA GLY A 189 -13.05 6.11 28.53
C GLY A 189 -12.60 7.53 28.88
N LYS A 190 -12.03 8.33 27.97
CA LYS A 190 -12.00 9.79 28.16
C LYS A 190 -12.80 10.44 27.04
N GLY A 191 -13.80 11.25 27.41
CA GLY A 191 -14.71 11.91 26.48
C GLY A 191 -13.99 12.52 25.27
N TRP A 192 -14.63 12.49 24.11
CA TRP A 192 -14.03 12.99 22.88
C TRP A 192 -14.27 14.50 22.71
N ILE A 193 -13.31 15.19 22.10
CA ILE A 193 -13.39 16.64 21.82
C ILE A 193 -14.21 16.86 20.55
N TYR A 194 -13.77 16.31 19.42
CA TYR A 194 -14.43 16.47 18.12
C TYR A 194 -14.74 15.14 17.47
N ARG A 195 -15.87 15.02 16.79
CA ARG A 195 -16.08 13.99 15.77
C ARG A 195 -16.20 14.64 14.40
N ILE A 196 -15.38 14.21 13.46
CA ILE A 196 -15.24 14.83 12.13
C ILE A 196 -15.52 13.77 11.07
N ARG A 197 -16.69 13.87 10.41
CA ARG A 197 -17.11 12.98 9.32
C ARG A 197 -16.97 13.68 7.98
N ALA A 198 -16.04 13.23 7.15
CA ALA A 198 -15.89 13.71 5.78
C ALA A 198 -16.79 12.92 4.82
N LYS A 199 -17.56 13.63 3.99
CA LYS A 199 -18.57 13.05 3.10
C LYS A 199 -18.30 13.39 1.63
N ASN A 200 -18.75 12.51 0.74
CA ASN A 200 -18.75 12.76 -0.70
C ASN A 200 -19.98 13.60 -1.14
N LYS A 201 -20.13 13.84 -2.46
CA LYS A 201 -21.30 14.57 -3.02
C LYS A 201 -22.64 13.89 -2.68
N LYS A 202 -22.66 12.56 -2.58
CA LYS A 202 -23.84 11.73 -2.28
C LYS A 202 -24.11 11.59 -0.77
N GLY A 203 -23.39 12.31 0.09
CA GLY A 203 -23.55 12.21 1.56
C GLY A 203 -22.92 10.97 2.21
N LYS A 204 -22.36 10.03 1.45
CA LYS A 204 -21.65 8.85 1.98
C LYS A 204 -20.41 9.29 2.77
N VAL A 205 -20.28 8.77 3.99
CA VAL A 205 -19.09 8.98 4.83
C VAL A 205 -17.91 8.28 4.17
N LEU A 206 -16.86 9.05 3.91
CA LEU A 206 -15.59 8.55 3.36
C LEU A 206 -14.58 8.29 4.47
N GLU A 207 -14.55 9.17 5.48
CA GLU A 207 -13.61 9.11 6.59
C GLU A 207 -14.29 9.66 7.85
N ASP A 208 -14.14 8.97 8.99
CA ASP A 208 -14.64 9.39 10.31
C ASP A 208 -13.48 9.40 11.30
N VAL A 209 -13.26 10.54 11.94
CA VAL A 209 -12.17 10.77 12.89
C VAL A 209 -12.78 11.33 14.17
N ILE A 210 -12.49 10.68 15.27
CA ILE A 210 -12.82 11.16 16.61
C ILE A 210 -11.53 11.64 17.26
N ILE A 211 -11.47 12.92 17.63
CA ILE A 211 -10.38 13.47 18.43
C ILE A 211 -10.70 13.20 19.89
N LEU A 212 -9.89 12.35 20.52
CA LEU A 212 -10.03 12.00 21.93
C LEU A 212 -9.39 13.09 22.81
N ASP A 213 -8.17 13.50 22.47
CA ASP A 213 -7.47 14.60 23.12
C ASP A 213 -6.45 15.27 22.18
N LYS A 214 -5.58 16.15 22.69
CA LYS A 214 -4.54 16.85 21.91
C LYS A 214 -3.51 15.92 21.26
N ASN A 215 -3.38 14.71 21.76
CA ASN A 215 -2.38 13.70 21.43
C ASN A 215 -2.98 12.40 20.89
N HIS A 216 -4.31 12.23 20.88
CA HIS A 216 -4.96 10.98 20.50
C HIS A 216 -6.18 11.19 19.62
N ILE A 217 -6.30 10.31 18.62
CA ILE A 217 -7.47 10.19 17.78
C ILE A 217 -7.92 8.73 17.74
N SER A 218 -9.22 8.52 17.63
CA SER A 218 -9.79 7.30 17.07
C SER A 218 -10.08 7.54 15.58
N TYR A 219 -9.58 6.64 14.74
CA TYR A 219 -9.75 6.70 13.30
C TYR A 219 -9.90 5.28 12.78
N MET A 220 -10.98 5.02 12.04
CA MET A 220 -11.27 3.69 11.49
C MET A 220 -11.27 2.57 12.57
N ASP A 221 -11.82 2.87 13.75
CA ASP A 221 -11.99 1.96 14.90
C ASP A 221 -10.70 1.62 15.68
N ASP A 222 -9.57 2.21 15.31
CA ASP A 222 -8.31 2.09 16.06
C ASP A 222 -7.94 3.42 16.75
N THR A 223 -7.26 3.34 17.90
CA THR A 223 -6.72 4.51 18.61
C THR A 223 -5.27 4.77 18.22
N TYR A 224 -4.97 6.03 17.91
CA TYR A 224 -3.66 6.47 17.47
C TYR A 224 -3.16 7.67 18.25
N LYS A 225 -1.88 7.62 18.62
CA LYS A 225 -1.13 8.77 19.12
C LYS A 225 -0.77 9.67 17.94
N CYS A 226 -1.19 10.94 18.01
CA CYS A 226 -0.97 12.00 17.04
C CYS A 226 -1.08 13.37 17.74
N LYS A 227 -0.07 14.24 17.56
CA LYS A 227 -0.14 15.63 18.04
C LYS A 227 -1.01 16.47 17.11
N ILE A 228 -2.15 16.95 17.59
CA ILE A 228 -3.09 17.80 16.84
C ILE A 228 -3.10 19.21 17.41
N ASN A 229 -3.07 20.21 16.53
CA ASN A 229 -3.23 21.60 16.92
C ASN A 229 -4.72 21.94 17.09
N LEU A 230 -5.24 21.71 18.30
CA LEU A 230 -6.65 21.97 18.61
C LEU A 230 -7.02 23.45 18.45
N LYS A 231 -6.15 24.40 18.81
CA LYS A 231 -6.38 25.85 18.60
C LYS A 231 -6.67 26.20 17.14
N LYS A 232 -6.00 25.54 16.18
CA LYS A 232 -6.28 25.72 14.74
C LYS A 232 -7.62 25.13 14.33
N LEU A 233 -8.07 24.04 14.95
CA LEU A 233 -9.39 23.46 14.71
C LEU A 233 -10.49 24.39 15.26
N ASP A 234 -10.32 24.94 16.44
CA ASP A 234 -11.26 25.88 17.07
C ASP A 234 -11.50 27.08 16.17
N LYS A 235 -10.42 27.72 15.72
CA LYS A 235 -10.47 28.85 14.78
C LYS A 235 -11.13 28.46 13.46
N LEU A 236 -10.80 27.28 12.92
CA LEU A 236 -11.38 26.80 11.66
C LEU A 236 -12.89 26.56 11.77
N PHE A 237 -13.32 26.01 12.90
CA PHE A 237 -14.70 25.64 13.16
C PHE A 237 -15.49 26.76 13.82
N LYS A 238 -14.84 27.87 14.21
CA LYS A 238 -15.43 28.93 15.04
C LYS A 238 -16.12 28.33 16.27
N MET A 239 -15.40 27.47 16.97
CA MET A 239 -15.87 26.82 18.20
C MET A 239 -15.11 27.44 19.37
N ASN A 240 -15.83 27.78 20.44
CA ASN A 240 -15.18 28.11 21.71
C ASN A 240 -15.21 26.88 22.60
N ARG A 241 -14.03 26.39 22.99
CA ARG A 241 -13.89 25.22 23.88
C ARG A 241 -13.75 25.62 25.36
N TYR A 242 -13.57 26.91 25.64
CA TYR A 242 -13.35 27.50 26.96
C TYR A 242 -14.32 28.66 27.16
#